data_AF-A0A661Y9B5-F1
#
_entry.id   AF-A0A661Y9B5-F1
#
_cell.length_a   1.000
_cell.length_b   1.000
_cell.length_c   1.000
_cell.angle_alpha   90.00
_cell.angle_beta   90.00
_cell.angle_gamma   90.00
#
_symmetry.space_group_name_H-M   'P 1'
#
loop_
_entity.id
_entity.type
_entity.pdbx_description
1 polymer ?
#
loop_
_entity_poly.entity_id
_entity_poly.type
_entity_poly.pdbx_seq_one_letter_code
_entity_poly.pdbx_strand_id
1 'polypeptide(L)' 'MVSKKGRIKDIRIMRSGGEEFDREVIRALKLMPEWIPGRQRGKAVPVLYTLPIRFAPK' A
#
# COMPACT_ATOMS: atom_id res chain seq x y z
N MET A 1 1.63 5.33 -1.78
CA MET A 1 2.90 5.51 -2.52
C MET A 1 3.95 4.54 -1.99
N VAL A 2 4.71 3.90 -2.88
CA VAL A 2 5.95 3.19 -2.53
C VAL A 2 7.12 4.11 -2.82
N SER A 3 7.91 4.47 -1.81
CA SER A 3 9.04 5.39 -1.95
C SER A 3 10.24 4.72 -2.64
N LYS A 4 11.28 5.50 -2.99
CA LYS A 4 12.55 4.97 -3.54
C LYS A 4 13.26 3.97 -2.61
N LYS A 5 12.96 4.02 -1.30
CA LYS A 5 13.47 3.10 -0.27
C LYS A 5 12.48 1.97 0.05
N GLY A 6 11.44 1.78 -0.75
CA GLY A 6 10.46 0.72 -0.51
C GLY A 6 9.41 1.00 0.56
N ARG A 7 9.57 2.06 1.36
CA ARG A 7 8.59 2.42 2.40
C ARG A 7 7.26 2.84 1.80
N ILE A 8 6.19 2.35 2.40
CA ILE A 8 4.81 2.75 2.10
C ILE A 8 4.53 4.09 2.78
N LYS A 9 4.00 5.05 2.03
CA LYS A 9 3.60 6.38 2.48
C LYS A 9 2.29 6.79 1.82
N ASP A 10 1.64 7.82 2.37
CA ASP A 10 0.44 8.44 1.80
C ASP A 10 -0.66 7.41 1.46
N ILE A 11 -0.97 6.55 2.42
CA ILE A 11 -2.01 5.52 2.29
C ILE A 11 -3.36 6.22 2.15
N ARG A 12 -4.13 5.85 1.13
CA ARG A 12 -5.48 6.36 0.86
C ARG A 12 -6.41 5.20 0.54
N ILE A 13 -7.60 5.20 1.14
CA ILE A 13 -8.66 4.26 0.80
C ILE A 13 -9.40 4.82 -0.42
N MET A 14 -9.35 4.12 -1.55
CA MET A 14 -10.05 4.53 -2.77
C MET A 14 -11.52 4.09 -2.78
N ARG A 15 -11.81 2.95 -2.15
CA ARG A 15 -13.15 2.40 -1.98
C ARG A 15 -13.21 1.75 -0.60
N SER A 16 -14.06 2.29 0.27
CA SER A 16 -14.22 1.79 1.63
C SER A 16 -14.95 0.45 1.63
N GLY A 17 -14.53 -0.46 2.51
CA GLY A 17 -15.26 -1.69 2.84
C GLY A 17 -16.08 -1.58 4.13
N GLY A 18 -15.93 -0.47 4.87
CA GLY A 18 -16.41 -0.29 6.25
C GLY A 18 -15.26 0.15 7.17
N GLU A 19 -15.57 0.90 8.23
CA GLU A 19 -14.58 1.56 9.08
C GLU A 19 -13.57 0.57 9.71
N GLU A 20 -14.06 -0.56 10.22
CA GLU A 20 -13.21 -1.58 10.85
C GLU A 20 -12.23 -2.21 9.84
N PHE A 21 -12.72 -2.50 8.63
CA PHE A 21 -11.90 -3.04 7.55
C PHE A 21 -10.85 -2.04 7.08
N ASP A 22 -11.23 -0.78 6.89
CA ASP A 22 -10.33 0.28 6.46
C ASP A 22 -9.22 0.52 7.50
N ARG A 23 -9.57 0.54 8.78
CA ARG A 23 -8.61 0.66 9.89
C ARG A 23 -7.60 -0.47 9.88
N GLU A 24 -8.07 -1.70 9.69
CA GLU A 24 -7.21 -2.88 9.68
C GLU A 24 -6.31 -2.91 8.44
N VAL A 25 -6.81 -2.53 7.26
CA VAL A 25 -5.99 -2.37 6.05
C VAL A 25 -4.88 -1.36 6.29
N ILE A 26 -5.18 -0.19 6.85
CA ILE A 26 -4.18 0.84 7.12
C ILE A 26 -3.14 0.33 8.12
N ARG A 27 -3.57 -0.37 9.19
CA ARG A 27 -2.67 -0.95 10.18
C ARG A 27 -1.73 -1.98 9.54
N ALA A 28 -2.29 -2.90 8.75
CA ALA A 28 -1.52 -3.93 8.06
C ALA A 28 -0.48 -3.31 7.11
N LEU A 29 -0.88 -2.35 6.28
CA LEU A 29 0.04 -1.65 5.36
C LEU A 29 1.17 -0.91 6.11
N LYS A 30 0.92 -0.38 7.30
CA LYS A 30 1.96 0.27 8.13
C LYS A 30 2.96 -0.73 8.74
N LEU A 31 2.56 -1.97 8.94
CA LEU A 31 3.38 -3.04 9.52
C LEU A 31 4.15 -3.85 8.47
N MET A 32 3.83 -3.67 7.20
CA MET A 32 4.52 -4.38 6.13
C MET A 32 6.01 -4.00 6.06
N PRO A 33 6.86 -4.95 5.63
CA PRO A 33 8.26 -4.66 5.39
C PRO A 33 8.45 -3.66 4.25
N GLU A 34 9.68 -3.19 4.04
CA GLU A 34 10.00 -2.35 2.88
C GLU A 34 9.72 -3.14 1.59
N TRP A 35 8.94 -2.53 0.68
CA TRP A 35 8.60 -3.12 -0.61
C TRP A 35 9.70 -2.87 -1.64
N ILE A 36 9.68 -3.63 -2.73
CA ILE A 36 10.58 -3.35 -3.86
C ILE A 36 10.11 -2.05 -4.55
N PRO A 37 10.95 -1.00 -4.63
CA PRO A 37 10.58 0.24 -5.30
C PRO A 37 10.46 0.03 -6.81
N GLY A 38 9.62 0.85 -7.45
CA GLY A 38 9.59 0.93 -8.90
C GLY A 38 10.95 1.36 -9.47
N ARG A 39 11.29 0.90 -10.67
CA ARG A 39 12.53 1.26 -11.37
C ARG A 39 12.22 1.87 -12.72
N GLN A 40 12.88 2.97 -13.03
CA GLN A 40 12.89 3.58 -14.37
C GLN A 40 14.35 3.79 -14.79
N ARG A 41 14.74 3.25 -15.95
CA ARG A 41 16.12 3.33 -16.47
C ARG A 41 17.17 2.92 -15.43
N GLY A 42 16.91 1.83 -14.69
CA GLY A 42 17.79 1.31 -13.64
C GLY A 42 17.78 2.07 -12.31
N LYS A 43 17.10 3.21 -12.21
CA LYS A 43 17.03 4.02 -10.98
C LYS A 43 15.74 3.77 -10.21
N ALA A 44 15.83 3.67 -8.89
CA ALA A 44 14.66 3.56 -8.03
C ALA A 44 13.85 4.88 -8.04
N VAL A 45 12.56 4.79 -8.29
CA VAL A 45 11.62 5.91 -8.37
C VAL A 45 10.42 5.68 -7.45
N PRO A 46 9.86 6.73 -6.83
CA PRO A 46 8.63 6.59 -6.08
C PRO A 46 7.48 6.31 -7.04
N VAL A 47 6.59 5.41 -6.67
CA VAL A 47 5.43 5.03 -7.49
C VAL A 47 4.15 5.04 -6.69
N LEU A 48 3.06 5.42 -7.33
CA LEU A 48 1.72 5.15 -6.83
C LEU A 48 1.37 3.70 -7.15
N TYR A 49 0.84 2.98 -6.16
CA TYR A 49 0.43 1.60 -6.30
C TYR A 49 -0.95 1.44 -5.66
N THR A 50 -1.87 0.88 -6.43
CA THR A 50 -3.24 0.58 -5.99
C THR A 50 -3.34 -0.92 -5.73
N LEU A 51 -3.54 -1.29 -4.48
CA LEU A 51 -3.70 -2.69 -4.05
C LEU A 51 -5.19 -3.00 -3.88
N PRO A 52 -5.79 -3.88 -4.70
CA PRO A 52 -7.15 -4.34 -4.46
C PRO A 52 -7.18 -5.31 -3.27
N ILE A 53 -8.00 -5.03 -2.27
CA ILE A 53 -8.21 -5.88 -1.11
C ILE A 53 -9.67 -6.35 -1.11
N ARG A 54 -9.88 -7.65 -0.95
CA ARG A 54 -11.20 -8.26 -0.83
C ARG A 54 -11.28 -9.00 0.49
N PHE A 55 -12.32 -8.69 1.27
CA PHE A 55 -12.70 -9.47 2.42
C PHE A 55 -13.72 -10.50 1.97
N ALA A 56 -13.45 -11.77 2.24
CA ALA A 56 -14.41 -12.85 2.03
C ALA A 56 -14.96 -13.26 3.40
N PRO A 57 -16.27 -13.50 3.54
CA PRO A 57 -16.77 -14.23 4.70
C PRO A 57 -16.10 -15.60 4.75
N LYS A 58 -15.94 -16.11 5.96
CA LYS A 58 -15.39 -17.44 6.19
C LYS A 58 -16.39 -18.51 5.79
#